data_AF-A0A7J6TSF8-F1
#
_entry.id   AF-A0A7J6TSF8-F1
#
_cell.length_a   1.000
_cell.length_b   1.000
_cell.length_c   1.000
_cell.angle_alpha   90.00
_cell.angle_beta   90.00
_cell.angle_gamma   90.00
#
_symmetry.space_group_name_H-M   'P 1'
#
loop_
_entity.id
_entity.type
_entity.pdbx_description
1 polymer ?
#
loop_
_entity_poly.entity_id
_entity_poly.type
_entity_poly.pdbx_seq_one_letter_code
_entity_poly.pdbx_strand_id
1 'polypeptide(L)'
;MEASSFTPTCNRELSAHTDCVKAFLREARTDHSPYLPGTGDPNYDKCSGSREHFAKCMRERPDDRGTFRRTMSTELPQPCEMELNLHGQCVANYLAQSVRTGKDYMFLGRGSSQMEDKCFLTRAAFEKCMMYQKITERATNEGQVEYADFSRRFGRQTQTTLGAE
;
A
#
# COMPACT_ATOMS: atom_id res chain seq x y z
N MET A 1 -14.60 -3.96 25.91
CA MET A 1 -13.58 -4.60 25.06
C MET A 1 -12.55 -3.53 24.74
N GLU A 2 -11.45 -3.49 25.49
CA GLU A 2 -10.39 -2.49 25.27
C GLU A 2 -9.62 -2.87 24.00
N ALA A 3 -9.63 -1.97 23.00
CA ALA A 3 -8.72 -2.05 21.88
C ALA A 3 -7.32 -1.77 22.42
N SER A 4 -6.56 -2.83 22.71
CA SER A 4 -5.14 -2.70 23.04
C SER A 4 -4.42 -2.13 21.82
N SER A 5 -4.21 -0.81 21.83
CA SER A 5 -3.41 -0.11 20.84
C SER A 5 -1.97 -0.57 20.99
N PHE A 6 -1.61 -1.61 20.23
CA PHE A 6 -0.26 -2.14 20.22
C PHE A 6 0.68 -1.14 19.54
N THR A 7 1.57 -0.55 20.32
CA THR A 7 2.72 0.20 19.81
C THR A 7 3.94 -0.72 19.80
N PRO A 8 4.43 -1.17 18.62
CA PRO A 8 5.61 -2.03 18.57
C PRO A 8 6.82 -1.32 19.16
N THR A 9 7.60 -2.05 19.96
CA THR A 9 8.86 -1.56 20.56
C THR A 9 9.86 -1.11 19.49
N CYS A 10 9.85 -1.81 18.36
CA CYS A 10 10.67 -1.59 17.16
C CYS A 10 10.01 -0.64 16.14
N ASN A 11 9.39 0.45 16.61
CA ASN A 11 8.68 1.41 15.77
C ASN A 11 9.56 2.03 14.68
N ARG A 12 10.86 2.22 14.97
CA ARG A 12 11.80 2.80 14.02
C ARG A 12 12.03 1.85 12.84
N GLU A 13 12.23 0.58 13.12
CA GLU A 13 12.44 -0.49 12.15
C GLU A 13 11.17 -0.73 11.33
N LEU A 14 10.00 -0.68 11.99
CA LEU A 14 8.72 -0.76 11.31
C LEU A 14 8.52 0.43 10.36
N SER A 15 8.81 1.65 10.81
CA SER A 15 8.73 2.85 9.95
C SER A 15 9.66 2.72 8.75
N ALA A 16 10.92 2.35 8.99
CA ALA A 16 11.89 2.16 7.91
C ALA A 16 11.43 1.11 6.88
N HIS A 17 10.78 0.04 7.33
CA HIS A 17 10.18 -0.93 6.42
C HIS A 17 9.02 -0.33 5.61
N THR A 18 8.10 0.37 6.26
CA THR A 18 6.97 1.00 5.58
C THR A 18 7.41 2.09 4.59
N ASP A 19 8.45 2.85 4.93
CA ASP A 19 9.02 3.88 4.04
C ASP A 19 9.68 3.25 2.82
N CYS A 20 10.43 2.15 3.00
CA CYS A 20 10.94 1.35 1.89
C CYS A 20 9.81 0.85 0.98
N VAL A 21 8.75 0.29 1.56
CA VAL A 21 7.62 -0.26 0.81
C VAL A 21 6.90 0.83 0.01
N LYS A 22 6.66 1.99 0.61
CA LYS A 22 6.05 3.14 -0.07
C LYS A 22 6.91 3.61 -1.24
N ALA A 23 8.22 3.76 -1.02
CA ALA A 23 9.16 4.15 -2.07
C ALA A 23 9.19 3.13 -3.22
N PHE A 24 9.27 1.84 -2.90
CA PHE A 24 9.28 0.78 -3.90
C PHE A 24 7.97 0.69 -4.69
N LEU A 25 6.81 0.81 -4.04
CA LEU A 25 5.53 0.80 -4.75
C LEU A 25 5.41 1.99 -5.71
N ARG A 26 5.88 3.17 -5.31
CA ARG A 26 5.94 4.35 -6.17
C ARG A 26 6.86 4.11 -7.37
N GLU A 27 8.10 3.65 -7.13
CA GLU A 27 9.06 3.30 -8.18
C GLU A 27 8.46 2.28 -9.17
N ALA A 28 7.85 1.21 -8.67
CA ALA A 28 7.25 0.17 -9.50
C ALA A 28 6.12 0.68 -10.42
N ARG A 29 5.45 1.77 -10.05
CA ARG A 29 4.41 2.40 -10.88
C ARG A 29 4.94 3.49 -11.79
N THR A 30 6.07 4.10 -11.44
CA THR A 30 6.81 4.97 -12.35
C THR A 30 7.45 4.16 -13.46
N ASP A 31 8.14 3.07 -13.12
CA ASP A 31 9.00 2.29 -14.04
C ASP A 31 8.29 1.06 -14.63
N HIS A 32 7.01 0.87 -14.32
CA HIS A 32 6.20 -0.26 -14.78
C HIS A 32 6.77 -1.65 -14.41
N SER A 33 7.44 -1.75 -13.26
CA SER A 33 7.99 -3.02 -12.76
C SER A 33 6.99 -3.79 -11.88
N PRO A 34 7.21 -5.12 -11.70
CA PRO A 34 6.41 -5.91 -10.77
C PRO A 34 6.66 -5.52 -9.31
N TYR A 35 5.60 -5.51 -8.50
CA TYR A 35 5.66 -5.29 -7.06
C TYR A 35 5.22 -6.57 -6.34
N LEU A 36 6.18 -7.34 -5.81
CA LEU A 36 5.95 -8.66 -5.18
C LEU A 36 6.70 -8.78 -3.84
N PRO A 37 6.39 -7.91 -2.86
CA PRO A 37 7.07 -7.96 -1.55
C PRO A 37 6.83 -9.31 -0.87
N GLY A 38 7.73 -9.75 -0.01
CA GLY A 38 7.60 -11.05 0.67
C GLY A 38 8.10 -12.27 -0.10
N THR A 39 8.38 -12.15 -1.40
CA THR A 39 8.93 -13.26 -2.20
C THR A 39 10.38 -13.61 -1.89
N GLY A 40 11.14 -12.69 -1.27
CA GLY A 40 12.58 -12.85 -1.04
C GLY A 40 13.45 -12.65 -2.29
N ASP A 41 12.86 -12.47 -3.47
CA ASP A 41 13.59 -12.14 -4.70
C ASP A 41 14.07 -10.68 -4.64
N PRO A 42 15.38 -10.39 -4.72
CA PRO A 42 15.89 -9.02 -4.64
C PRO A 42 15.32 -8.06 -5.69
N ASN A 43 14.88 -8.57 -6.84
CA ASN A 43 14.32 -7.77 -7.92
C ASN A 43 12.86 -7.35 -7.66
N TYR A 44 12.13 -8.14 -6.86
CA TYR A 44 10.70 -7.96 -6.64
C TYR A 44 10.30 -7.77 -5.17
N ASP A 45 11.23 -7.95 -4.24
CA ASP A 45 11.13 -7.78 -2.79
C ASP A 45 12.31 -6.94 -2.25
N LYS A 46 12.45 -5.70 -2.75
CA LYS A 46 13.52 -4.76 -2.36
C LYS A 46 13.58 -4.44 -0.87
N CYS A 47 12.50 -4.69 -0.14
CA CYS A 47 12.35 -4.38 1.28
C CYS A 47 12.53 -5.59 2.20
N SER A 48 13.06 -6.71 1.69
CA SER A 48 13.38 -7.91 2.48
C SER A 48 14.31 -7.60 3.66
N GLY A 49 15.37 -6.82 3.45
CA GLY A 49 16.31 -6.45 4.52
C GLY A 49 15.68 -5.62 5.64
N SER A 50 14.84 -4.62 5.31
CA SER A 50 14.15 -3.83 6.34
C SER A 50 13.09 -4.64 7.08
N ARG A 51 12.45 -5.62 6.40
CA ARG A 51 11.56 -6.60 7.03
C ARG A 51 12.29 -7.45 8.06
N GLU A 52 13.47 -7.96 7.69
CA GLU A 52 14.31 -8.77 8.58
C GLU A 52 14.82 -7.99 9.79
N HIS A 53 15.18 -6.71 9.62
CA HIS A 53 15.57 -5.84 10.73
C HIS A 53 14.45 -5.66 11.76
N PHE A 54 13.21 -5.42 11.31
CA PHE A 54 12.06 -5.35 12.22
C PHE A 54 11.82 -6.69 12.93
N ALA A 55 11.84 -7.81 12.19
CA ALA A 55 11.66 -9.14 12.77
C ALA A 55 12.78 -9.50 13.77
N LYS A 56 14.02 -9.08 13.51
CA LYS A 56 15.15 -9.24 14.43
C LYS A 56 14.94 -8.42 15.70
N CYS A 57 14.62 -7.13 15.57
CA CYS A 57 14.37 -6.27 16.73
C CYS A 57 13.26 -6.83 17.64
N MET A 58 12.14 -7.27 17.06
CA MET A 58 11.03 -7.85 17.81
C MET A 58 11.39 -9.16 18.53
N ARG A 59 12.35 -9.94 18.01
CA ARG A 59 12.87 -11.15 18.69
C ARG A 59 13.81 -10.81 19.84
N GLU A 60 14.61 -9.74 19.70
CA GLU A 60 15.64 -9.36 20.66
C GLU A 60 15.12 -8.43 21.78
N ARG A 61 14.05 -7.66 21.52
CA ARG A 61 13.54 -6.62 22.43
C ARG A 61 12.00 -6.58 22.50
N PRO A 62 11.35 -7.59 23.11
CA PRO A 62 9.89 -7.65 23.16
C PRO A 62 9.23 -6.57 24.04
N ASP A 63 9.93 -5.96 25.01
CA ASP A 63 9.33 -5.14 26.08
C ASP A 63 9.80 -3.67 26.18
N ASP A 64 10.61 -3.16 25.23
CA ASP A 64 11.12 -1.79 25.32
C ASP A 64 10.13 -0.76 24.75
N ARG A 65 9.54 0.08 25.61
CA ARG A 65 8.55 1.11 25.21
C ARG A 65 9.23 2.22 24.40
N GLY A 66 9.41 1.97 23.10
CA GLY A 66 9.97 2.94 22.17
C GLY A 66 9.04 4.12 21.91
N THR A 67 9.50 5.33 22.23
CA THR A 67 8.81 6.59 21.93
C THR A 67 8.83 6.85 20.42
N PHE A 68 7.66 6.85 19.78
CA PHE A 68 7.51 7.17 18.36
C PHE A 68 7.66 8.69 18.15
N ARG A 69 8.57 9.10 17.27
CA ARG A 69 8.68 10.49 16.81
C ARG A 69 8.30 10.55 15.33
N ARG A 70 7.07 10.98 15.06
CA ARG A 70 6.60 11.26 13.69
C ARG A 70 7.35 12.49 13.18
N THR A 71 8.24 12.32 12.22
CA THR A 71 8.78 13.44 11.44
C THR A 71 7.68 13.92 10.49
N MET A 72 7.20 15.13 10.72
CA MET A 72 6.32 15.81 9.76
C MET A 72 7.20 16.38 8.66
N SER A 73 7.07 15.88 7.43
CA SER A 73 7.66 16.54 6.26
C SER A 73 6.91 17.83 5.98
N THR A 74 7.65 18.92 5.79
CA THR A 74 7.12 20.26 5.40
C THR A 74 6.98 20.42 3.89
N GLU A 75 7.23 19.36 3.13
CA GLU A 75 7.10 19.36 1.67
C GLU A 75 5.64 19.18 1.25
N LEU A 76 5.28 19.78 0.12
CA LEU A 76 3.97 19.56 -0.50
C LEU A 76 3.75 18.05 -0.70
N PRO A 77 2.57 17.50 -0.35
CA PRO A 77 2.30 16.09 -0.53
C PRO A 77 2.50 15.69 -1.99
N GLN A 78 3.29 14.65 -2.21
CA GLN A 78 3.45 14.09 -3.55
C GLN A 78 2.10 13.54 -4.08
N PRO A 79 1.95 13.38 -5.40
CA PRO A 79 0.76 12.74 -5.96
C PRO A 79 0.49 11.39 -5.30
N CYS A 80 -0.78 11.14 -4.98
CA CYS A 80 -1.27 9.88 -4.40
C CYS A 80 -0.65 9.53 -3.03
N GLU A 81 -0.13 10.52 -2.29
CA GLU A 81 0.51 10.30 -0.98
C GLU A 81 -0.47 9.77 0.07
N MET A 82 -1.76 10.10 -0.03
CA MET A 82 -2.78 9.58 0.91
C MET A 82 -2.98 8.07 0.74
N GLU A 83 -3.16 7.61 -0.50
CA GLU A 83 -3.31 6.20 -0.84
C GLU A 83 -2.04 5.43 -0.50
N LEU A 84 -0.87 6.05 -0.73
CA LEU A 84 0.41 5.46 -0.38
C LEU A 84 0.57 5.28 1.13
N ASN A 85 0.14 6.25 1.93
CA ASN A 85 0.13 6.14 3.38
C ASN A 85 -0.87 5.09 3.89
N LEU A 86 -2.04 4.96 3.26
CA LEU A 86 -3.00 3.90 3.57
C LEU A 86 -2.39 2.51 3.30
N HIS A 87 -1.64 2.36 2.21
CA HIS A 87 -0.92 1.13 1.91
C HIS A 87 0.18 0.85 2.95
N GLY A 88 0.99 1.85 3.30
CA GLY A 88 2.01 1.75 4.35
C GLY A 88 1.44 1.31 5.70
N GLN A 89 0.26 1.80 6.09
CA GLN A 89 -0.42 1.37 7.31
C GLN A 89 -0.85 -0.10 7.27
N CYS A 90 -1.39 -0.56 6.13
CA CYS A 90 -1.74 -1.97 5.95
C CYS A 90 -0.51 -2.87 6.11
N VAL A 91 0.58 -2.51 5.47
CA VAL A 91 1.89 -3.20 5.55
C VAL A 91 2.37 -3.28 6.99
N ALA A 92 2.36 -2.15 7.71
CA ALA A 92 2.81 -2.08 9.10
C ALA A 92 2.03 -3.05 9.99
N ASN A 93 0.71 -3.05 9.86
CA ASN A 93 -0.18 -3.88 10.67
C ASN A 93 0.07 -5.37 10.42
N TYR A 94 0.16 -5.79 9.15
CA TYR A 94 0.38 -7.19 8.83
C TYR A 94 1.79 -7.67 9.17
N LEU A 95 2.82 -6.83 9.02
CA LEU A 95 4.18 -7.19 9.44
C LEU A 95 4.27 -7.34 10.96
N ALA A 96 3.69 -6.40 11.71
CA ALA A 96 3.65 -6.50 13.16
C ALA A 96 2.90 -7.77 13.61
N GLN A 97 1.79 -8.11 12.96
CA GLN A 97 1.01 -9.31 13.26
C GLN A 97 1.76 -10.60 12.87
N SER A 98 2.43 -10.64 11.71
CA SER A 98 3.15 -11.82 11.22
C SER A 98 4.28 -12.20 12.16
N VAL A 99 5.07 -11.22 12.61
CA VAL A 99 6.17 -11.44 13.55
C VAL A 99 5.66 -11.93 14.91
N ARG A 100 4.53 -11.40 15.39
CA ARG A 100 3.94 -11.81 16.69
C ARG A 100 3.34 -13.21 16.67
N THR A 101 2.65 -13.56 15.59
CA THR A 101 1.84 -14.79 15.51
C THR A 101 2.56 -15.92 14.78
N GLY A 102 3.74 -15.65 14.20
CA GLY A 102 4.44 -16.58 13.32
C GLY A 102 3.70 -16.87 12.01
N LYS A 103 2.63 -16.12 11.70
CA LYS A 103 1.89 -16.24 10.44
C LYS A 103 2.67 -15.59 9.29
N ASP A 104 2.30 -15.97 8.08
CA ASP A 104 2.97 -15.49 6.88
C ASP A 104 2.70 -14.00 6.58
N TYR A 105 3.72 -13.34 6.01
CA TYR A 105 3.70 -11.92 5.61
C TYR A 105 3.27 -11.76 4.14
N MET A 106 2.38 -10.78 3.89
CA MET A 106 1.85 -10.21 2.62
C MET A 106 1.60 -11.13 1.41
N PHE A 107 2.53 -12.00 1.01
CA PHE A 107 2.44 -12.85 -0.18
C PHE A 107 2.89 -14.30 0.06
N LEU A 108 3.25 -14.64 1.28
CA LEU A 108 3.60 -16.02 1.62
C LEU A 108 2.31 -16.73 2.06
N GLY A 109 1.91 -17.75 1.33
CA GLY A 109 1.03 -18.79 1.83
C GLY A 109 1.85 -20.06 1.78
N ARG A 110 2.24 -20.62 2.93
CA ARG A 110 2.91 -21.93 2.95
C ARG A 110 2.00 -22.99 2.31
N GLY A 111 2.26 -23.31 1.04
CA GLY A 111 1.74 -24.50 0.37
C GLY A 111 0.29 -24.47 -0.11
N SER A 112 -0.40 -23.32 -0.12
CA SER A 112 -1.70 -23.19 -0.79
C SER A 112 -1.58 -22.34 -2.05
N SER A 113 -2.32 -22.73 -3.09
CA SER A 113 -2.38 -22.13 -4.42
C SER A 113 -2.90 -20.68 -4.46
N GLN A 114 -2.97 -20.01 -3.32
CA GLN A 114 -3.50 -18.68 -3.12
C GLN A 114 -2.48 -17.87 -2.31
N MET A 115 -1.53 -17.24 -3.01
CA MET A 115 -0.78 -16.12 -2.44
C MET A 115 -1.76 -14.95 -2.31
N GLU A 116 -2.40 -14.82 -1.15
CA GLU A 116 -3.31 -13.70 -0.89
C GLU A 116 -2.51 -12.45 -0.56
N ASP A 117 -2.47 -11.49 -1.49
CA ASP A 117 -1.99 -10.13 -1.20
C ASP A 117 -2.89 -9.49 -0.14
N LYS A 118 -2.42 -9.54 1.11
CA LYS A 118 -3.16 -9.03 2.28
C LYS A 118 -3.41 -7.52 2.23
N CYS A 119 -2.69 -6.77 1.38
CA CYS A 119 -2.85 -5.34 1.17
C CYS A 119 -3.25 -4.98 -0.25
N PHE A 120 -3.88 -5.91 -0.97
CA PHE A 120 -4.32 -5.70 -2.36
C PHE A 120 -5.17 -4.45 -2.53
N LEU A 121 -6.17 -4.25 -1.67
CA LEU A 121 -7.11 -3.13 -1.81
C LEU A 121 -6.41 -1.77 -1.68
N THR A 122 -5.49 -1.64 -0.73
CA THR A 122 -4.76 -0.38 -0.51
C THR A 122 -3.70 -0.16 -1.59
N ARG A 123 -3.07 -1.23 -2.08
CA ARG A 123 -2.18 -1.20 -3.25
C ARG A 123 -2.95 -0.73 -4.49
N ALA A 124 -4.06 -1.38 -4.81
CA ALA A 124 -4.90 -1.07 -5.98
C ALA A 124 -5.43 0.38 -5.95
N ALA A 125 -5.75 0.91 -4.76
CA ALA A 125 -6.15 2.31 -4.60
C ALA A 125 -5.02 3.27 -5.02
N PHE A 126 -3.78 3.02 -4.59
CA PHE A 126 -2.62 3.81 -5.01
C PHE A 126 -2.37 3.71 -6.51
N GLU A 127 -2.41 2.50 -7.07
CA GLU A 127 -2.19 2.28 -8.50
C GLU A 127 -3.24 3.00 -9.36
N LYS A 128 -4.50 2.95 -8.94
CA LYS A 128 -5.61 3.67 -9.56
C LYS A 128 -5.40 5.18 -9.51
N CYS A 129 -4.95 5.72 -8.37
CA CYS A 129 -4.63 7.14 -8.26
C CYS A 129 -3.50 7.54 -9.24
N MET A 130 -2.39 6.79 -9.26
CA MET A 130 -1.26 7.07 -10.15
C MET A 130 -1.67 7.03 -11.63
N MET A 131 -2.58 6.13 -12.00
CA MET A 131 -3.15 6.07 -13.35
C MET A 131 -3.93 7.35 -13.70
N TYR A 132 -4.82 7.82 -12.82
CA TYR A 132 -5.57 9.06 -13.07
C TYR A 132 -4.68 10.31 -13.12
N GLN A 133 -3.63 10.35 -12.30
CA GLN A 133 -2.65 11.45 -12.33
C GLN A 133 -1.97 11.51 -13.70
N LYS A 134 -1.45 10.39 -14.22
CA LYS A 134 -0.83 10.33 -15.55
C LYS A 134 -1.78 10.76 -16.68
N ILE A 135 -3.06 10.38 -16.60
CA ILE A 135 -4.09 10.80 -17.58
C ILE A 135 -4.31 12.32 -17.50
N THR A 136 -4.43 12.86 -16.29
CA THR A 136 -4.67 14.29 -16.06
C THR A 136 -3.49 15.14 -16.53
N GLU A 137 -2.26 14.73 -16.22
CA GLU A 137 -1.04 15.41 -16.67
C GLU A 137 -0.91 15.44 -18.20
N ARG A 138 -1.22 14.32 -18.88
CA ARG A 138 -1.26 14.29 -20.36
C ARG A 138 -2.30 15.25 -20.91
N ALA A 139 -3.52 15.24 -20.36
CA ALA A 139 -4.59 16.15 -20.78
C ALA A 139 -4.24 17.63 -20.56
N THR A 140 -3.46 17.96 -19.52
CA THR A 140 -3.00 19.34 -19.28
C THR A 140 -1.87 19.76 -20.23
N ASN A 141 -1.00 18.83 -20.63
CA ASN A 141 0.14 19.11 -21.51
C ASN A 141 -0.23 19.17 -23.00
N GLU A 142 -1.29 18.45 -23.42
CA GLU A 142 -1.72 18.40 -24.82
C GLU A 142 -2.69 19.52 -25.22
N GLY A 143 -3.07 20.41 -24.28
CA GLY A 143 -3.98 21.52 -24.57
C GLY A 143 -5.40 21.03 -24.90
N GLN A 144 -6.28 21.08 -23.90
CA GLN A 144 -7.72 20.76 -23.95
C GLN A 144 -8.09 19.27 -23.96
N VAL A 145 -8.69 18.80 -22.86
CA VAL A 145 -9.81 17.84 -22.93
C VAL A 145 -10.89 18.30 -21.94
N GLU A 146 -12.07 18.61 -22.48
CA GLU A 146 -13.27 19.04 -21.76
C GLU A 146 -13.62 18.09 -20.60
N TYR A 147 -13.64 18.65 -19.39
CA TYR A 147 -14.21 18.06 -18.18
C TYR A 147 -15.75 18.08 -18.26
N ALA A 148 -16.37 17.31 -19.15
CA ALA A 148 -17.84 17.24 -19.17
C ALA A 148 -18.48 16.02 -19.85
N ASP A 149 -17.87 14.82 -19.96
CA ASP A 149 -18.65 13.69 -20.53
C ASP A 149 -18.36 12.25 -20.07
N PHE A 150 -17.70 12.04 -18.91
CA PHE A 150 -17.55 10.67 -18.40
C PHE A 150 -18.79 10.19 -17.61
N SER A 151 -19.51 11.09 -16.93
CA SER A 151 -20.70 10.72 -16.15
C SER A 151 -21.93 10.33 -16.99
N ARG A 152 -21.98 10.67 -18.28
CA ARG A 152 -23.14 10.30 -19.14
C ARG A 152 -23.07 8.89 -19.71
N ARG A 153 -21.88 8.28 -19.82
CA ARG A 153 -21.72 6.97 -20.49
C ARG A 153 -21.97 5.76 -19.60
N PHE A 154 -21.79 5.87 -18.28
CA PHE A 154 -21.98 4.74 -17.35
C PHE A 154 -23.22 4.86 -16.45
N GLY A 155 -24.00 5.93 -16.55
CA GLY A 155 -25.23 6.14 -15.78
C GLY A 155 -26.54 5.69 -16.45
N ARG A 156 -26.50 5.02 -17.61
CA ARG A 156 -27.71 4.76 -18.42
C ARG A 156 -27.93 3.31 -18.86
N GLN A 157 -27.54 2.33 -18.04
CA GLN A 157 -27.88 0.91 -18.26
C GLN A 157 -28.45 0.18 -17.04
N THR A 158 -29.22 0.89 -16.21
CA THR A 158 -30.10 0.22 -15.23
C THR A 158 -31.50 0.84 -15.26
N GLN A 159 -32.27 0.55 -16.32
CA GLN A 159 -33.71 0.37 -16.19
C GLN A 159 -34.26 -0.54 -17.31
N THR A 160 -34.30 -1.80 -16.93
CA THR A 160 -35.21 -2.88 -17.31
C THR A 160 -36.62 -2.41 -17.70
N THR A 161 -37.08 -2.89 -18.87
CA THR A 161 -38.46 -3.21 -19.31
C THR A 161 -39.66 -2.76 -18.45
N LEU A 162 -40.68 -2.12 -19.09
CA LEU A 162 -42.13 -2.41 -18.91
C LEU A 162 -43.04 -1.46 -19.75
N GLY A 163 -44.00 -2.06 -20.49
CA GLY A 163 -45.21 -1.46 -21.13
C GLY A 163 -44.96 -0.77 -22.48
N ALA A 164 -45.37 -1.25 -23.67
CA ALA A 164 -46.62 -1.89 -24.11
C ALA A 164 -47.86 -1.07 -23.74
N GLU A 165 -48.27 -0.17 -24.63
CA GLU A 165 -49.62 -0.03 -25.21
C GLU A 165 -49.58 0.92 -26.42
#